data_AF-A0A645F086-F1
#
_entry.id   AF-A0A645F086-F1
#
_cell.length_a   1.000
_cell.length_b   1.000
_cell.length_c   1.000
_cell.angle_alpha   90.00
_cell.angle_beta   90.00
_cell.angle_gamma   90.00
#
_symmetry.space_group_name_H-M   'P 1'
#
loop_
_entity.id
_entity.type
_entity.pdbx_description
1 polymer ?
#
loop_
_entity_poly.entity_id
_entity_poly.type
_entity_poly.pdbx_seq_one_letter_code
_entity_poly.pdbx_strand_id
1 'polypeptide(L)'
;MVSADNTIKLNISDATEIISQTGKSFKGDLENRKLVVLYGPSTRSIPAQTNPIKVIVLDDAADMDIIVDNKKIDGPRAYTNEQGTIMVPLRAAAEALGFEVAWDGESKSIMVGKGISLKIGQDNYIYMKTAPIQLGTAPEAFEGRTFVPLNFFREVMRMNNAYVFEGQIVIDNGEKME
;
A
#
# COMPACT_ATOMS: atom_id res chain seq x y z
N MET A 1 21.23 13.25 -6.04
CA MET A 1 20.68 13.45 -4.67
C MET A 1 21.68 12.98 -3.63
N VAL A 2 21.54 13.42 -2.38
CA VAL A 2 22.35 12.96 -1.24
C VAL A 2 21.42 12.28 -0.23
N SER A 3 21.87 11.19 0.39
CA SER A 3 21.11 10.53 1.46
C SER A 3 20.96 11.44 2.68
N ALA A 4 19.94 11.21 3.51
CA ALA A 4 19.64 12.05 4.68
C ALA A 4 20.79 12.13 5.71
N ASP A 5 21.64 11.10 5.78
CA ASP A 5 22.83 11.01 6.63
C ASP A 5 24.11 11.57 5.96
N ASN A 6 24.00 12.12 4.75
CA ASN A 6 25.10 12.65 3.94
C ASN A 6 26.21 11.65 3.60
N THR A 7 25.99 10.34 3.78
CA THR A 7 27.01 9.31 3.53
C THR A 7 27.05 8.85 2.08
N ILE A 8 25.95 9.00 1.34
CA ILE A 8 25.81 8.50 -0.02
C ILE A 8 25.35 9.63 -0.93
N LYS A 9 26.02 9.77 -2.08
CA LYS A 9 25.55 10.57 -3.21
C LYS A 9 25.03 9.63 -4.29
N LEU A 10 23.74 9.74 -4.58
CA LEU A 10 23.06 8.97 -5.61
C LEU A 10 23.18 9.70 -6.97
N ASN A 11 23.87 9.06 -7.91
CA ASN A 11 23.99 9.50 -9.30
C ASN A 11 23.14 8.58 -10.19
N ILE A 12 21.96 9.04 -10.58
CA ILE A 12 21.07 8.29 -11.48
C ILE A 12 21.51 8.51 -12.93
N SER A 13 21.57 7.43 -13.71
CA SER A 13 21.80 7.48 -15.15
C SER A 13 20.73 6.68 -15.89
N ASP A 14 20.69 6.78 -17.22
CA ASP A 14 19.77 6.04 -18.07
C ASP A 14 19.89 4.51 -17.93
N ALA A 15 21.05 4.01 -17.46
CA ALA A 15 21.28 2.60 -17.18
C ALA A 15 20.74 2.13 -15.81
N THR A 16 20.27 3.05 -14.96
CA THR A 16 19.72 2.75 -13.64
C THR A 16 18.26 2.31 -13.77
N GLU A 17 17.97 1.06 -13.42
CA GLU A 17 16.60 0.58 -13.35
C GLU A 17 15.92 1.10 -12.08
N ILE A 18 14.89 1.95 -12.22
CA ILE A 18 14.12 2.46 -11.09
C ILE A 18 12.78 1.74 -11.05
N ILE A 19 12.53 1.04 -9.95
CA ILE A 19 11.32 0.27 -9.73
C ILE A 19 10.70 0.58 -8.38
N SER A 20 9.40 0.38 -8.25
CA SER A 20 8.75 0.30 -6.95
C SER A 20 9.15 -1.00 -6.24
N GLN A 21 8.85 -1.10 -4.94
CA GLN A 21 8.92 -2.34 -4.18
C GLN A 21 8.15 -3.52 -4.82
N THR A 22 7.16 -3.24 -5.67
CA THR A 22 6.36 -4.25 -6.39
C THR A 22 6.96 -4.67 -7.73
N GLY A 23 8.14 -4.15 -8.10
CA GLY A 23 8.83 -4.50 -9.34
C GLY A 23 8.35 -3.75 -10.59
N LYS A 24 7.39 -2.82 -10.46
CA LYS A 24 6.93 -1.98 -11.57
C LYS A 24 7.89 -0.82 -11.80
N SER A 25 8.08 -0.42 -13.06
CA SER A 25 8.87 0.77 -13.39
C SER A 25 8.30 2.01 -12.69
N PHE A 26 9.17 2.75 -12.01
CA PHE A 26 8.82 3.96 -11.28
C PHE A 26 9.36 5.19 -12.02
N LYS A 27 8.50 6.18 -12.27
CA LYS A 27 8.81 7.41 -13.02
C LYS A 27 8.69 8.70 -12.19
N GLY A 28 8.39 8.59 -10.90
CA GLY A 28 8.23 9.74 -10.01
C GLY A 28 9.55 10.31 -9.51
N ASP A 29 9.46 11.33 -8.67
CA ASP A 29 10.61 11.89 -7.97
C ASP A 29 11.12 10.92 -6.89
N LEU A 30 12.43 10.81 -6.76
CA LEU A 30 13.12 10.01 -5.76
C LEU A 30 13.43 10.78 -4.48
N GLU A 31 13.37 12.13 -4.51
CA GLU A 31 13.67 12.97 -3.37
C GLU A 31 12.79 12.65 -2.15
N ASN A 32 13.41 12.68 -0.97
CA ASN A 32 12.78 12.37 0.32
C ASN A 32 12.10 10.99 0.40
N ARG A 33 12.47 10.04 -0.49
CA ARG A 33 11.98 8.66 -0.41
C ARG A 33 12.98 7.74 0.25
N LYS A 34 12.46 6.67 0.86
CA LYS A 34 13.28 5.56 1.32
C LYS A 34 13.61 4.68 0.12
N LEU A 35 14.90 4.45 -0.13
CA LEU A 35 15.38 3.75 -1.32
C LEU A 35 16.25 2.57 -0.90
N VAL A 36 16.07 1.43 -1.55
CA VAL A 36 17.10 0.38 -1.58
C VAL A 36 17.91 0.58 -2.85
N VAL A 37 19.21 0.78 -2.70
CA VAL A 37 20.11 1.06 -3.83
C VAL A 37 21.05 -0.12 -4.01
N LEU A 38 20.96 -0.76 -5.18
CA LEU A 38 21.79 -1.90 -5.55
C LEU A 38 22.91 -1.45 -6.48
N TYR A 39 24.14 -1.71 -6.05
CA TYR A 39 25.36 -1.47 -6.82
C TYR A 39 25.89 -2.78 -7.40
N GLY A 40 26.53 -2.68 -8.55
CA GLY A 40 27.28 -3.80 -9.13
C GLY A 40 28.55 -4.14 -8.35
N PRO A 41 29.24 -5.22 -8.73
CA PRO A 41 30.57 -5.51 -8.20
C PRO A 41 31.48 -4.30 -8.40
N SER A 42 32.00 -3.76 -7.29
CA SER A 42 32.92 -2.63 -7.28
C SER A 42 34.25 -3.04 -6.63
N THR A 43 35.33 -2.44 -7.11
CA THR A 43 36.66 -2.56 -6.49
C THR A 43 36.65 -1.97 -5.09
N ARG A 44 37.49 -2.45 -4.16
CA ARG A 44 37.55 -2.14 -2.70
C ARG A 44 37.38 -0.66 -2.29
N SER A 45 36.18 -0.14 -2.46
CA SER A 45 35.65 1.15 -2.06
C SER A 45 34.14 1.03 -2.18
N ILE A 46 33.49 0.69 -1.07
CA ILE A 46 32.03 0.67 -0.95
C ILE A 46 31.64 1.90 -0.11
N PRO A 47 30.78 2.81 -0.62
CA PRO A 47 30.32 2.92 -2.00
C PRO A 47 31.22 3.84 -2.82
N ALA A 48 31.69 3.37 -3.98
CA ALA A 48 32.16 4.26 -5.04
C ALA A 48 31.00 5.20 -5.42
N GLN A 49 31.28 6.48 -5.70
CA GLN A 49 30.31 7.41 -6.29
C GLN A 49 30.00 7.01 -7.74
N THR A 50 29.38 5.85 -7.91
CA THR A 50 29.07 5.23 -9.20
C THR A 50 27.57 5.16 -9.41
N ASN A 51 27.15 4.97 -10.65
CA ASN A 51 25.74 4.86 -10.98
C ASN A 51 25.21 3.51 -10.48
N PRO A 52 24.12 3.47 -9.71
CA PRO A 52 23.53 2.24 -9.24
C PRO A 52 22.92 1.48 -10.41
N ILE A 53 22.93 0.15 -10.31
CA ILE A 53 22.28 -0.72 -11.31
C ILE A 53 20.77 -0.67 -11.11
N LYS A 54 20.32 -0.64 -9.86
CA LYS A 54 18.90 -0.67 -9.52
C LYS A 54 18.59 0.17 -8.29
N VAL A 55 17.52 0.94 -8.37
CA VAL A 55 16.95 1.69 -7.25
C VAL A 55 15.54 1.18 -7.04
N ILE A 56 15.27 0.69 -5.85
CA ILE A 56 13.94 0.26 -5.44
C ILE A 56 13.38 1.35 -4.55
N VAL A 57 12.30 1.97 -5.01
CA VAL A 57 11.55 2.95 -4.23
C VAL A 57 10.70 2.20 -3.23
N LEU A 58 11.02 2.39 -1.95
CA LEU A 58 10.18 1.96 -0.86
C LEU A 58 9.16 3.08 -0.65
N ASP A 59 8.03 2.90 -1.30
CA ASP A 59 6.86 3.71 -1.05
C ASP A 59 6.36 3.38 0.36
N ASP A 60 6.60 4.30 1.29
CA ASP A 60 5.97 4.24 2.60
C ASP A 60 4.53 4.73 2.44
N ALA A 61 3.58 3.80 2.50
CA ALA A 61 2.17 4.13 2.41
C ALA A 61 1.73 5.12 3.52
N ALA A 62 2.55 5.29 4.57
CA ALA A 62 2.33 6.29 5.61
C ALA A 62 2.51 7.75 5.14
N ASP A 63 3.13 8.00 3.99
CA ASP A 63 3.24 9.36 3.42
C ASP A 63 2.25 9.60 2.27
N MET A 64 1.46 8.57 1.91
CA MET A 64 0.49 8.68 0.84
C MET A 64 -0.83 9.27 1.32
N ASP A 65 -1.41 10.11 0.47
CA ASP A 65 -2.79 10.55 0.63
C ASP A 65 -3.75 9.43 0.21
N ILE A 66 -4.79 9.19 1.00
CA ILE A 66 -5.86 8.26 0.62
C ILE A 66 -7.00 9.07 0.01
N ILE A 67 -7.32 8.77 -1.25
CA ILE A 67 -8.37 9.41 -2.03
C ILE A 67 -9.49 8.38 -2.26
N VAL A 68 -10.68 8.69 -1.75
CA VAL A 68 -11.87 7.85 -1.88
C VAL A 68 -12.95 8.65 -2.60
N ASP A 69 -13.46 8.14 -3.74
CA ASP A 69 -14.43 8.83 -4.60
C ASP A 69 -14.05 10.32 -4.84
N ASN A 70 -12.81 10.54 -5.30
CA ASN A 70 -12.19 11.85 -5.56
C ASN A 70 -12.07 12.79 -4.34
N LYS A 71 -12.26 12.27 -3.13
CA LYS A 71 -12.09 13.04 -1.89
C LYS A 71 -10.94 12.48 -1.07
N LYS A 72 -10.03 13.36 -0.68
CA LYS A 72 -9.03 13.04 0.33
C LYS A 72 -9.74 12.74 1.65
N ILE A 73 -9.44 11.59 2.24
CA ILE A 73 -9.95 11.26 3.58
C ILE A 73 -8.93 11.75 4.63
N ASP A 74 -9.44 12.41 5.65
CA ASP A 74 -8.67 12.73 6.85
C ASP A 74 -8.74 11.56 7.83
N GLY A 75 -7.65 11.26 8.53
CA GLY A 75 -7.66 10.24 9.58
C GLY A 75 -6.40 9.36 9.63
N PRO A 76 -6.54 8.08 10.01
CA PRO A 76 -5.42 7.14 10.04
C PRO A 76 -4.75 7.07 8.67
N ARG A 77 -3.42 7.03 8.65
CA ARG A 77 -2.68 6.81 7.41
C ARG A 77 -2.58 5.32 7.09
N ALA A 78 -2.43 4.99 5.82
CA ALA A 78 -2.06 3.64 5.41
C ALA A 78 -0.63 3.32 5.90
N TYR A 79 -0.24 2.05 5.85
CA TYR A 79 1.15 1.64 6.07
C TYR A 79 1.47 0.43 5.19
N THR A 80 2.74 0.12 5.05
CA THR A 80 3.19 -1.11 4.38
C THR A 80 3.59 -2.12 5.45
N ASN A 81 2.96 -3.30 5.47
CA ASN A 81 3.29 -4.33 6.46
C ASN A 81 4.61 -5.06 6.14
N GLU A 82 5.04 -5.98 7.01
CA GLU A 82 6.30 -6.73 6.85
C GLU A 82 6.38 -7.55 5.55
N GLN A 83 5.23 -7.87 4.95
CA GLN A 83 5.12 -8.63 3.70
C GLN A 83 5.16 -7.74 2.45
N GLY A 84 5.26 -6.41 2.62
CA GLY A 84 5.22 -5.45 1.51
C GLY A 84 3.79 -5.13 1.02
N THR A 85 2.76 -5.56 1.75
CA THR A 85 1.36 -5.28 1.43
C THR A 85 0.97 -3.90 1.96
N ILE A 86 0.35 -3.07 1.12
CA ILE A 86 -0.24 -1.80 1.53
C ILE A 86 -1.52 -2.08 2.32
N MET A 87 -1.52 -1.65 3.59
CA MET A 87 -2.59 -1.81 4.56
C MET A 87 -3.32 -0.47 4.73
N VAL A 88 -4.62 -0.47 4.43
CA VAL A 88 -5.48 0.71 4.39
C VAL A 88 -6.45 0.67 5.58
N PRO A 89 -6.70 1.80 6.26
CA PRO A 89 -7.64 1.86 7.38
C PRO A 89 -9.07 1.55 6.90
N LEU A 90 -9.58 0.38 7.30
CA LEU A 90 -10.84 -0.15 6.79
C LEU A 90 -12.00 0.81 7.04
N ARG A 91 -12.15 1.28 8.28
CA ARG A 91 -13.28 2.13 8.68
C ARG A 91 -13.32 3.43 7.89
N ALA A 92 -12.19 4.13 7.82
CA ALA A 92 -12.12 5.44 7.16
C ALA A 92 -12.44 5.33 5.66
N ALA A 93 -11.85 4.34 4.97
CA ALA A 93 -12.10 4.14 3.55
C ALA A 93 -13.51 3.62 3.27
N ALA A 94 -14.01 2.65 4.04
CA ALA A 94 -15.35 2.10 3.85
C ALA A 94 -16.47 3.12 4.15
N GLU A 95 -16.35 3.92 5.22
CA GLU A 95 -17.32 4.96 5.56
C GLU A 95 -17.31 6.09 4.52
N ALA A 96 -16.15 6.44 3.97
CA ALA A 96 -16.05 7.40 2.86
C ALA A 96 -16.73 6.91 1.58
N LEU A 97 -16.72 5.59 1.33
CA LEU A 97 -17.48 4.93 0.26
C LEU A 97 -18.98 4.77 0.60
N GLY A 98 -19.43 5.24 1.77
CA GLY A 98 -20.83 5.17 2.21
C GLY A 98 -21.24 3.85 2.86
N PHE A 99 -20.29 3.00 3.26
CA PHE A 99 -20.58 1.75 3.98
C PHE A 99 -20.43 1.93 5.48
N GLU A 100 -21.34 1.33 6.24
CA GLU A 100 -21.20 1.24 7.70
C GLU A 100 -20.22 0.12 8.09
N VAL A 101 -19.42 0.35 9.14
CA VAL A 101 -18.52 -0.67 9.70
C VAL A 101 -18.89 -0.98 11.14
N ALA A 102 -19.36 -2.20 11.38
CA ALA A 102 -19.73 -2.71 12.68
C ALA A 102 -18.70 -3.74 13.18
N TRP A 103 -18.41 -3.71 14.48
CA TRP A 103 -17.57 -4.69 15.16
C TRP A 103 -18.43 -5.56 16.06
N ASP A 104 -18.25 -6.86 15.96
CA ASP A 104 -18.81 -7.85 16.88
C ASP A 104 -17.69 -8.39 17.77
N GLY A 105 -17.70 -7.97 19.04
CA GLY A 105 -16.70 -8.36 20.02
C GLY A 105 -16.80 -9.81 20.48
N GLU A 106 -17.96 -10.45 20.37
CA GLU A 106 -18.15 -11.85 20.77
C GLU A 106 -17.52 -12.79 19.74
N SER A 107 -17.81 -12.55 18.45
CA SER A 107 -17.27 -13.36 17.36
C SER A 107 -15.91 -12.88 16.82
N LYS A 108 -15.41 -11.73 17.33
CA LYS A 108 -14.23 -11.01 16.84
C LYS A 108 -14.28 -10.74 15.33
N SER A 109 -15.47 -10.39 14.85
CA SER A 109 -15.75 -10.19 13.42
C SER A 109 -16.05 -8.72 13.14
N ILE A 110 -15.65 -8.27 11.96
CA ILE A 110 -16.03 -6.97 11.42
C ILE A 110 -17.05 -7.21 10.31
N MET A 111 -18.12 -6.44 10.34
CA MET A 111 -19.12 -6.38 9.28
C MET A 111 -19.00 -5.05 8.55
N VAL A 112 -18.86 -5.11 7.22
CA VAL A 112 -18.85 -3.94 6.34
C VAL A 112 -20.12 -3.97 5.50
N GLY A 113 -20.95 -2.95 5.66
CA GLY A 113 -22.31 -2.93 5.13
C GLY A 113 -23.11 -4.16 5.57
N LYS A 114 -23.93 -4.69 4.67
CA LYS A 114 -24.82 -5.84 4.94
C LYS A 114 -24.30 -7.19 4.43
N GLY A 115 -23.15 -7.19 3.76
CA GLY A 115 -22.73 -8.34 2.95
C GLY A 115 -21.32 -8.82 3.19
N ILE A 116 -20.47 -8.03 3.85
CA ILE A 116 -19.03 -8.33 3.94
C ILE A 116 -18.66 -8.61 5.38
N SER A 117 -17.97 -9.74 5.59
CA SER A 117 -17.48 -10.15 6.91
C SER A 117 -16.02 -10.55 6.85
N LEU A 118 -15.27 -10.14 7.87
CA LEU A 118 -13.85 -10.47 8.02
C LEU A 118 -13.49 -10.63 9.50
N LYS A 119 -12.42 -11.37 9.78
CA LYS A 119 -11.90 -11.58 11.14
C LYS A 119 -10.44 -11.17 11.19
N ILE A 120 -10.07 -10.46 12.25
CA ILE A 120 -8.68 -10.03 12.48
C ILE A 120 -7.78 -11.27 12.55
N GLY A 121 -6.65 -11.22 11.84
CA GLY A 121 -5.66 -12.30 11.79
C GLY A 121 -6.07 -13.50 10.94
N GLN A 122 -7.17 -13.44 10.19
CA GLN A 122 -7.59 -14.50 9.28
C GLN A 122 -7.71 -13.98 7.85
N ASP A 123 -6.91 -14.55 6.94
CA ASP A 123 -7.03 -14.31 5.49
C ASP A 123 -8.21 -15.10 4.91
N ASN A 124 -9.42 -14.74 5.34
CA ASN A 124 -10.68 -15.36 4.92
C ASN A 124 -11.78 -14.29 4.93
N TYR A 125 -11.95 -13.63 3.80
CA TYR A 125 -12.94 -12.56 3.62
C TYR A 125 -14.22 -13.13 2.99
N ILE A 126 -15.40 -12.76 3.50
CA ILE A 126 -16.68 -13.28 3.02
C ILE A 126 -17.47 -12.14 2.36
N TYR A 127 -18.01 -12.38 1.17
CA TYR A 127 -18.93 -11.48 0.47
C TYR A 127 -20.27 -12.19 0.22
N MET A 128 -21.40 -11.66 0.67
CA MET A 128 -22.76 -12.16 0.41
C MET A 128 -22.94 -13.69 0.55
N LYS A 129 -22.34 -14.29 1.59
CA LYS A 129 -22.37 -15.75 1.86
C LYS A 129 -21.71 -16.62 0.78
N THR A 130 -20.78 -16.07 0.00
CA THR A 130 -19.93 -16.87 -0.89
C THR A 130 -18.89 -17.67 -0.12
N ALA A 131 -18.17 -18.54 -0.83
CA ALA A 131 -16.92 -19.11 -0.33
C ALA A 131 -15.95 -17.99 0.11
N PRO A 132 -15.10 -18.24 1.12
CA PRO A 132 -14.08 -17.29 1.54
C PRO A 132 -13.15 -16.91 0.39
N ILE A 133 -12.86 -15.61 0.30
CA ILE A 133 -11.87 -15.02 -0.59
C ILE A 133 -10.58 -14.88 0.21
N GLN A 134 -9.46 -15.34 -0.35
CA GLN A 134 -8.13 -15.20 0.24
C GLN A 134 -7.35 -14.16 -0.58
N LEU A 135 -6.73 -13.21 0.11
CA LEU A 135 -5.99 -12.11 -0.52
C LEU A 135 -4.47 -12.27 -0.35
N GLY A 136 -4.01 -13.27 0.41
CA GLY A 136 -2.62 -13.49 0.78
C GLY A 136 -2.17 -12.70 2.01
N THR A 137 -3.01 -11.79 2.51
CA THR A 137 -2.75 -10.99 3.72
C THR A 137 -4.04 -10.84 4.51
N ALA A 138 -3.97 -11.17 5.80
CA ALA A 138 -5.10 -11.08 6.73
C ALA A 138 -5.36 -9.62 7.16
N PRO A 139 -6.57 -9.30 7.65
CA PRO A 139 -6.82 -8.03 8.31
C PRO A 139 -5.99 -7.92 9.59
N GLU A 140 -5.40 -6.75 9.82
CA GLU A 140 -4.58 -6.48 10.98
C GLU A 140 -5.25 -5.47 11.90
N ALA A 141 -5.04 -5.62 13.21
CA ALA A 141 -5.41 -4.62 14.18
C ALA A 141 -4.15 -3.91 14.66
N PHE A 142 -4.06 -2.60 14.39
CA PHE A 142 -2.94 -1.77 14.79
C PHE A 142 -3.48 -0.49 15.44
N GLU A 143 -2.98 -0.17 16.64
CA GLU A 143 -3.42 0.98 17.45
C GLU A 143 -4.95 1.08 17.63
N GLY A 144 -5.62 -0.05 17.83
CA GLY A 144 -7.08 -0.11 18.01
C GLY A 144 -7.90 0.14 16.73
N ARG A 145 -7.25 0.15 15.56
CA ARG A 145 -7.87 0.32 14.24
C ARG A 145 -7.65 -0.93 13.41
N THR A 146 -8.62 -1.25 12.56
CA THR A 146 -8.49 -2.35 11.61
C THR A 146 -7.96 -1.84 10.28
N PHE A 147 -6.95 -2.52 9.77
CA PHE A 147 -6.41 -2.32 8.45
C PHE A 147 -6.63 -3.56 7.58
N VAL A 148 -6.86 -3.33 6.31
CA VAL A 148 -7.05 -4.38 5.30
C VAL A 148 -6.11 -4.13 4.12
N PRO A 149 -5.69 -5.17 3.39
CA PRO A 149 -4.92 -5.02 2.17
C PRO A 149 -5.63 -4.11 1.15
N LEU A 150 -4.89 -3.28 0.40
CA LEU A 150 -5.48 -2.40 -0.62
C LEU A 150 -6.36 -3.15 -1.64
N ASN A 151 -5.96 -4.37 -2.04
CA ASN A 151 -6.75 -5.19 -2.97
C ASN A 151 -8.09 -5.67 -2.38
N PHE A 152 -8.33 -5.59 -1.06
CA PHE A 152 -9.63 -5.87 -0.44
C PHE A 152 -10.77 -5.07 -1.08
N PHE A 153 -10.54 -3.79 -1.39
CA PHE A 153 -11.56 -2.93 -1.95
C PHE A 153 -12.00 -3.39 -3.35
N ARG A 154 -11.08 -3.90 -4.16
CA ARG A 154 -11.40 -4.42 -5.49
C ARG A 154 -11.92 -5.85 -5.48
N GLU A 155 -11.23 -6.75 -4.78
CA GLU A 155 -11.51 -8.18 -4.84
C GLU A 155 -12.70 -8.59 -3.96
N VAL A 156 -12.91 -7.91 -2.83
CA VAL A 156 -13.97 -8.22 -1.86
C VAL A 156 -15.10 -7.19 -1.89
N MET A 157 -14.80 -5.90 -1.74
CA MET A 157 -15.83 -4.85 -1.81
C MET A 157 -16.33 -4.58 -3.23
N ARG A 158 -15.69 -5.15 -4.25
CA ARG A 158 -16.07 -5.02 -5.66
C ARG A 158 -16.05 -3.58 -6.18
N MET A 159 -15.21 -2.73 -5.59
CA MET A 159 -14.89 -1.42 -6.17
C MET A 159 -14.19 -1.60 -7.51
N ASN A 160 -14.44 -0.70 -8.45
CA ASN A 160 -13.78 -0.75 -9.75
C ASN A 160 -12.27 -0.52 -9.62
N ASN A 161 -11.87 0.42 -8.77
CA ASN A 161 -10.50 0.87 -8.63
C ASN A 161 -10.01 0.80 -7.17
N ALA A 162 -8.78 0.31 -7.01
CA ALA A 162 -8.00 0.32 -5.76
C ALA A 162 -6.51 0.20 -6.12
N TYR A 163 -5.81 1.34 -6.25
CA TYR A 163 -4.43 1.37 -6.74
C TYR A 163 -3.62 2.51 -6.14
N VAL A 164 -2.31 2.49 -6.36
CA VAL A 164 -1.40 3.60 -6.05
C VAL A 164 -1.06 4.34 -7.33
N PHE A 165 -1.21 5.66 -7.33
CA PHE A 165 -0.82 6.54 -8.43
C PHE A 165 -0.31 7.87 -7.89
N GLU A 166 0.85 8.32 -8.37
CA GLU A 166 1.46 9.61 -7.99
C GLU A 166 1.52 9.88 -6.48
N GLY A 167 1.80 8.85 -5.67
CA GLY A 167 1.87 8.99 -4.21
C GLY A 167 0.51 9.05 -3.50
N GLN A 168 -0.57 8.70 -4.21
CA GLN A 168 -1.91 8.62 -3.68
C GLN A 168 -2.41 7.17 -3.74
N ILE A 169 -3.13 6.75 -2.71
CA ILE A 169 -3.93 5.53 -2.70
C ILE A 169 -5.32 5.92 -3.17
N VAL A 170 -5.73 5.46 -4.36
CA VAL A 170 -7.02 5.78 -4.97
C VAL A 170 -7.96 4.59 -4.86
N ILE A 171 -9.16 4.82 -4.30
CA ILE A 171 -10.22 3.83 -4.16
C ILE A 171 -11.54 4.46 -4.62
N ASP A 172 -12.14 3.94 -5.68
CA ASP A 172 -13.39 4.49 -6.21
C ASP A 172 -14.15 3.47 -7.06
N ASN A 173 -15.36 3.86 -7.45
CA ASN A 173 -16.19 3.10 -8.38
C ASN A 173 -16.31 3.75 -9.78
N GLY A 174 -15.32 4.54 -10.19
CA GLY A 174 -15.23 5.17 -11.51
C GLY A 174 -14.98 4.17 -12.63
N GLU A 175 -14.61 4.67 -13.82
CA GLU A 175 -14.22 3.78 -14.93
C GLU A 175 -13.03 2.91 -14.50
N LYS A 176 -13.11 1.61 -14.79
CA LYS A 176 -12.03 0.68 -14.47
C LYS A 176 -10.78 1.09 -15.24
N MET A 177 -9.69 1.33 -14.53
CA MET A 177 -8.39 1.46 -15.15
C MET A 177 -7.85 0.07 -15.51
N GLU A 178 -7.50 -0.13 -16.79
CA GLU A 178 -6.85 -1.36 -17.29
C GLU A 178 -5.36 -1.43 -16.94
#